data_AF-A0A0F9G7K1-F1
#
_entry.id   AF-A0A0F9G7K1-F1
#
_cell.length_a   1.000
_cell.length_b   1.000
_cell.length_c   1.000
_cell.angle_alpha   90.00
_cell.angle_beta   90.00
_cell.angle_gamma   90.00
#
_symmetry.space_group_name_H-M   'P 1'
#
loop_
_entity.id
_entity.type
_entity.pdbx_description
1 polymer ?
#
loop_
_entity_poly.entity_id
_entity_poly.type
_entity_poly.pdbx_seq_one_letter_code
_entity_poly.pdbx_strand_id
1 'polypeptide(L)'
;MFARKGYLIVLLLVFGCTGPIEERDYEGSITRGLPALAFHLLKSDEPEHLGGIVMSQGDFAELMRRQAQARGLALDENKIQIRSADLAERALRKAKSRLESLRKELDARKFDWTAARLVGVSVKRVGLSRKRVEYDASSTYPHVDIYLAIESKGQSIVVKLDDCFYVNGHRRLADGFVMENDP
;
A
#
# COMPACT_ATOMS: atom_id res chain seq x y z
N MET A 1 13.53 12.96 -73.47
CA MET A 1 13.32 11.58 -72.97
C MET A 1 12.61 11.68 -71.63
N PHE A 2 11.32 11.33 -71.58
CA PHE A 2 10.52 11.27 -70.35
C PHE A 2 10.78 9.93 -69.65
N ALA A 3 10.88 9.91 -68.31
CA ALA A 3 10.17 8.95 -67.46
C ALA A 3 10.34 9.28 -65.96
N ARG A 4 9.19 9.27 -65.29
CA ARG A 4 8.94 9.44 -63.85
C ARG A 4 9.42 8.24 -63.01
N LYS A 5 9.61 8.47 -61.71
CA LYS A 5 9.06 7.73 -60.54
C LYS A 5 9.59 8.45 -59.27
N GLY A 6 8.75 9.02 -58.40
CA GLY A 6 8.16 8.34 -57.22
C GLY A 6 9.29 8.00 -56.23
N TYR A 7 9.35 8.46 -54.98
CA TYR A 7 8.36 8.26 -53.93
C TYR A 7 8.50 9.26 -52.76
N LEU A 8 7.34 9.58 -52.20
CA LEU A 8 7.02 10.02 -50.85
C LEU A 8 7.97 9.45 -49.77
N ILE A 9 8.61 10.29 -48.95
CA ILE A 9 9.11 9.87 -47.62
C ILE A 9 8.47 10.75 -46.55
N VAL A 10 7.66 10.03 -45.78
CA VAL A 10 6.89 10.33 -44.58
C VAL A 10 7.63 11.17 -43.56
N LEU A 11 6.95 12.23 -43.09
CA LEU A 11 7.22 12.93 -41.86
C LEU A 11 7.00 11.97 -40.67
N LEU A 12 8.04 11.68 -39.88
CA LEU A 12 7.90 10.91 -38.64
C LEU A 12 8.34 11.77 -37.45
N LEU A 13 7.37 12.51 -36.95
CA LEU A 13 7.30 13.02 -35.57
C LEU A 13 7.29 11.82 -34.62
N VAL A 14 8.32 11.59 -33.81
CA VAL A 14 8.14 11.00 -32.48
C VAL A 14 9.20 11.53 -31.49
N PHE A 15 8.70 12.40 -30.61
CA PHE A 15 8.94 12.54 -29.18
C PHE A 15 10.36 12.63 -28.61
N GLY A 16 10.51 13.68 -27.79
CA GLY A 16 11.63 13.91 -26.90
C GLY A 16 12.02 12.66 -26.11
N CYS A 17 13.34 12.52 -26.00
CA CYS A 17 14.01 11.58 -25.12
C CYS A 17 13.60 11.86 -23.66
N THR A 18 12.49 11.29 -23.21
CA THR A 18 12.41 10.82 -21.83
C THR A 18 13.24 9.55 -21.78
N GLY A 19 14.42 9.65 -21.16
CA GLY A 19 15.32 8.51 -21.01
C GLY A 19 14.58 7.31 -20.41
N PRO A 20 15.03 6.09 -20.72
CA PRO A 20 14.53 4.91 -20.03
C PRO A 20 14.77 5.12 -18.54
N ILE A 21 13.69 5.28 -17.77
CA ILE A 21 13.74 5.09 -16.33
C ILE A 21 14.17 3.64 -16.18
N GLU A 22 15.40 3.45 -15.74
CA GLU A 22 16.02 2.15 -15.59
C GLU A 22 15.13 1.28 -14.71
N GLU A 23 14.61 0.21 -15.32
CA GLU A 23 13.88 -0.88 -14.69
C GLU A 23 14.86 -1.80 -13.92
N ARG A 24 15.84 -1.18 -13.23
CA ARG A 24 16.89 -1.84 -12.47
C ARG A 24 16.83 -1.36 -11.03
N ASP A 25 16.68 -2.31 -10.11
CA ASP A 25 16.89 -2.22 -8.66
C ASP A 25 15.69 -1.99 -7.71
N TYR A 26 14.45 -1.85 -8.19
CA TYR A 26 13.30 -1.74 -7.28
C TYR A 26 12.72 -3.08 -6.76
N GLU A 27 13.03 -4.21 -7.40
CA GLU A 27 12.53 -5.54 -6.97
C GLU A 27 13.23 -6.10 -5.71
N GLY A 28 14.36 -5.52 -5.27
CA GLY A 28 15.15 -6.08 -4.16
C GLY A 28 14.79 -5.58 -2.76
N SER A 29 14.33 -4.34 -2.62
CA SER A 29 14.10 -3.68 -1.32
C SER A 29 12.63 -3.52 -0.95
N ILE A 30 11.73 -3.44 -1.95
CA ILE A 30 10.29 -3.30 -1.77
C ILE A 30 9.60 -4.64 -1.44
N THR A 31 10.26 -5.78 -1.72
CA THR A 31 9.68 -7.13 -1.72
C THR A 31 9.53 -7.82 -0.36
N ARG A 32 9.75 -7.13 0.77
CA ARG A 32 9.59 -7.73 2.10
C ARG A 32 8.66 -6.92 3.01
N GLY A 33 7.68 -7.62 3.60
CA GLY A 33 6.81 -7.08 4.63
C GLY A 33 5.45 -6.58 4.12
N LEU A 34 4.81 -5.73 4.93
CA LEU A 34 3.43 -5.29 4.71
C LEU A 34 3.17 -4.65 3.33
N PRO A 35 4.05 -3.78 2.77
CA PRO A 35 3.80 -3.17 1.46
C PRO A 35 3.70 -4.18 0.32
N ALA A 36 4.63 -5.14 0.26
CA ALA A 36 4.64 -6.18 -0.77
C ALA A 36 3.41 -7.09 -0.67
N LEU A 37 3.05 -7.52 0.54
CA LEU A 37 1.88 -8.36 0.77
C LEU A 37 0.59 -7.62 0.41
N ALA A 38 0.47 -6.36 0.80
CA ALA A 38 -0.68 -5.52 0.47
C ALA A 38 -0.83 -5.33 -1.05
N PHE A 39 0.27 -5.06 -1.75
CA PHE A 39 0.27 -4.97 -3.21
C PHE A 39 -0.12 -6.28 -3.88
N HIS A 40 0.39 -7.42 -3.37
CA HIS A 40 0.02 -8.73 -3.88
C HIS A 40 -1.49 -8.97 -3.76
N LEU A 41 -2.07 -8.71 -2.58
CA LEU A 41 -3.52 -8.84 -2.34
C LEU A 41 -4.35 -7.96 -3.27
N LEU A 42 -3.91 -6.73 -3.52
CA LEU A 42 -4.55 -5.82 -4.48
C LEU A 42 -4.51 -6.38 -5.90
N LYS A 43 -3.40 -7.01 -6.29
CA LYS A 43 -3.18 -7.54 -7.63
C LYS A 43 -3.87 -8.89 -7.87
N SER A 44 -3.88 -9.78 -6.88
CA SER A 44 -4.42 -11.15 -7.00
C SER A 44 -5.92 -11.26 -6.70
N ASP A 45 -6.51 -10.24 -6.07
CA ASP A 45 -7.92 -10.22 -5.66
C ASP A 45 -8.30 -11.34 -4.67
N GLU A 46 -7.42 -11.58 -3.68
CA GLU A 46 -7.56 -12.64 -2.67
C GLU A 46 -7.86 -12.06 -1.27
N PRO A 47 -9.08 -11.53 -1.01
CA PRO A 47 -9.44 -10.91 0.27
C PRO A 47 -9.39 -11.87 1.47
N GLU A 48 -9.42 -13.18 1.25
CA GLU A 48 -9.25 -14.22 2.27
C GLU A 48 -7.87 -14.16 2.95
N HIS A 49 -6.84 -13.72 2.23
CA HIS A 49 -5.48 -13.64 2.73
C HIS A 49 -5.20 -12.36 3.56
N LEU A 50 -6.18 -11.44 3.67
CA LEU A 50 -6.07 -10.23 4.49
C LEU A 50 -5.76 -10.52 5.97
N GLY A 51 -6.23 -11.65 6.51
CA GLY A 51 -5.94 -12.05 7.88
C GLY A 51 -4.45 -12.20 8.18
N GLY A 52 -3.61 -12.42 7.16
CA GLY A 52 -2.16 -12.51 7.30
C GLY A 52 -1.46 -11.16 7.46
N ILE A 53 -2.12 -10.03 7.17
CA ILE A 53 -1.53 -8.69 7.23
C ILE A 53 -2.24 -7.74 8.18
N VAL A 54 -3.52 -7.95 8.43
CA VAL A 54 -4.33 -7.17 9.38
C VAL A 54 -3.98 -7.55 10.80
N MET A 55 -4.06 -6.59 11.72
CA MET A 55 -3.84 -6.81 13.15
C MET A 55 -4.80 -7.87 13.70
N SER A 56 -4.22 -8.89 14.32
CA SER A 56 -4.96 -9.90 15.07
C SER A 56 -5.39 -9.38 16.44
N GLN A 57 -6.26 -10.12 17.13
CA GLN A 57 -6.59 -9.86 18.54
C GLN A 57 -5.32 -9.77 19.40
N GLY A 58 -4.36 -10.67 19.19
CA GLY A 58 -3.09 -10.67 19.92
C GLY A 58 -2.28 -9.39 19.69
N ASP A 59 -2.25 -8.88 18.46
CA ASP A 59 -1.55 -7.64 18.13
C ASP A 59 -2.20 -6.43 18.81
N PHE A 60 -3.54 -6.35 18.81
CA PHE A 60 -4.26 -5.29 19.51
C PHE A 60 -4.08 -5.37 21.02
N ALA A 61 -4.14 -6.56 21.60
CA ALA A 61 -3.92 -6.76 23.04
C ALA A 61 -2.52 -6.29 23.44
N GLU A 62 -1.50 -6.64 22.66
CA GLU A 62 -0.13 -6.20 22.90
C GLU A 62 0.03 -4.68 22.80
N LEU A 63 -0.56 -4.06 21.76
CA LEU A 63 -0.56 -2.60 21.61
C LEU A 63 -1.21 -1.92 22.82
N MET A 64 -2.35 -2.43 23.29
CA MET A 64 -3.05 -1.90 24.47
C MET A 64 -2.22 -2.04 25.75
N ARG A 65 -1.57 -3.19 25.97
CA ARG A 65 -0.68 -3.38 27.14
C ARG A 65 0.47 -2.38 27.15
N ARG A 66 1.16 -2.20 26.02
CA ARG A 66 2.24 -1.21 25.89
C ARG A 66 1.76 0.20 26.17
N GLN A 67 0.59 0.58 25.66
CA GLN A 67 0.00 1.90 25.91
C GLN A 67 -0.36 2.11 27.38
N ALA A 68 -0.94 1.11 28.05
CA ALA A 68 -1.27 1.19 29.46
C ALA A 68 0.00 1.27 30.33
N GLN A 69 1.00 0.44 30.05
CA GLN A 69 2.31 0.49 30.73
C GLN A 69 3.00 1.84 30.57
N ALA A 70 3.05 2.37 29.35
CA ALA A 70 3.64 3.70 29.08
C ALA A 70 2.92 4.84 29.82
N ARG A 71 1.65 4.65 30.18
CA ARG A 71 0.84 5.63 30.92
C ARG A 71 0.77 5.35 32.43
N GLY A 72 1.43 4.28 32.91
CA GLY A 72 1.34 3.86 34.31
C GLY A 72 -0.07 3.44 34.75
N LEU A 73 -0.91 3.00 33.81
CA LEU A 73 -2.29 2.58 34.09
C LEU A 73 -2.33 1.09 34.48
N ALA A 74 -3.23 0.75 35.39
CA ALA A 74 -3.49 -0.64 35.74
C ALA A 74 -4.04 -1.42 34.53
N LEU A 75 -3.58 -2.67 34.37
CA LEU A 75 -4.03 -3.57 33.32
C LEU A 75 -5.25 -4.36 33.78
N ASP A 76 -6.37 -4.18 33.09
CA ASP A 76 -7.53 -5.07 33.17
C ASP A 76 -7.48 -6.02 31.97
N GLU A 77 -6.94 -7.22 32.18
CA GLU A 77 -6.73 -8.19 31.11
C GLU A 77 -8.05 -8.65 30.48
N ASN A 78 -9.14 -8.76 31.24
CA ASN A 78 -10.43 -9.16 30.67
C ASN A 78 -10.96 -8.10 29.71
N LYS A 79 -10.86 -6.82 30.10
CA LYS A 79 -11.22 -5.69 29.24
C LYS A 79 -10.34 -5.58 28.01
N ILE A 80 -9.05 -5.91 28.13
CA ILE A 80 -8.12 -5.97 27.00
C ILE A 80 -8.56 -7.07 26.03
N GLN A 81 -8.88 -8.27 26.51
CA GLN A 81 -9.29 -9.37 25.64
C GLN A 81 -10.57 -9.07 24.86
N ILE A 82 -11.61 -8.57 25.54
CA ILE A 82 -12.88 -8.22 24.89
C ILE A 82 -12.65 -7.13 23.83
N ARG A 83 -11.97 -6.04 24.19
CA ARG A 83 -11.76 -4.92 23.26
C ARG A 83 -10.86 -5.28 22.09
N SER A 84 -9.81 -6.07 22.32
CA SER A 84 -8.89 -6.47 21.25
C SER A 84 -9.55 -7.41 20.24
N ALA A 85 -10.47 -8.28 20.69
CA ALA A 85 -11.27 -9.11 19.80
C ALA A 85 -12.18 -8.25 18.90
N ASP A 86 -12.93 -7.31 19.49
CA ASP A 86 -13.81 -6.38 18.76
C ASP A 86 -13.03 -5.55 17.72
N LEU A 87 -11.85 -5.06 18.11
CA LEU A 87 -10.98 -4.28 17.23
C LEU A 87 -10.44 -5.12 16.07
N ALA A 88 -10.01 -6.36 16.33
CA ALA A 88 -9.51 -7.27 15.29
C ALA A 88 -10.59 -7.61 14.26
N GLU A 89 -11.80 -7.93 14.72
CA GLU A 89 -12.92 -8.23 13.83
C GLU A 89 -13.29 -7.00 12.98
N ARG A 90 -13.34 -5.82 13.61
CA ARG A 90 -13.64 -4.57 12.91
C ARG A 90 -12.57 -4.22 11.88
N ALA A 91 -11.29 -4.37 12.23
CA ALA A 91 -10.17 -4.11 11.33
C ALA A 91 -10.25 -5.02 10.09
N LEU A 92 -10.43 -6.32 10.29
CA LEU A 92 -10.54 -7.26 9.16
C LEU A 92 -11.74 -6.98 8.27
N ARG A 93 -12.91 -6.71 8.86
CA ARG A 93 -14.13 -6.37 8.12
C ARG A 93 -13.96 -5.12 7.27
N LYS A 94 -13.36 -4.07 7.84
CA LYS A 94 -13.09 -2.83 7.12
C LYS A 94 -12.05 -3.02 6.02
N ALA A 95 -10.96 -3.73 6.29
CA ALA A 95 -9.93 -4.00 5.30
C ALA A 95 -10.51 -4.73 4.08
N LYS A 96 -11.36 -5.76 4.31
CA LYS A 96 -12.09 -6.47 3.25
C LYS A 96 -12.98 -5.53 2.44
N SER A 97 -13.89 -4.83 3.13
CA SER A 97 -14.83 -3.92 2.47
C SER A 97 -14.13 -2.83 1.66
N ARG A 98 -13.05 -2.24 2.19
CA ARG A 98 -12.29 -1.19 1.50
C ARG A 98 -11.47 -1.74 0.33
N LEU A 99 -10.90 -2.93 0.46
CA LEU A 99 -10.22 -3.61 -0.65
C LEU A 99 -11.18 -3.83 -1.82
N GLU A 100 -12.36 -4.38 -1.53
CA GLU A 100 -13.41 -4.61 -2.53
C GLU A 100 -13.88 -3.31 -3.18
N SER A 101 -14.12 -2.25 -2.40
CA SER A 101 -14.52 -0.94 -2.92
C SER A 101 -13.45 -0.33 -3.82
N LEU A 102 -12.18 -0.39 -3.39
CA LEU A 102 -11.04 0.11 -4.15
C LEU A 102 -10.88 -0.63 -5.50
N ARG A 103 -10.99 -1.96 -5.47
CA ARG A 103 -10.96 -2.81 -6.68
C ARG A 103 -12.07 -2.43 -7.64
N LYS A 104 -13.32 -2.37 -7.16
CA LYS A 104 -14.48 -1.98 -7.98
C LYS A 104 -14.31 -0.60 -8.61
N GLU A 105 -13.78 0.37 -7.86
CA GLU A 105 -13.53 1.71 -8.36
C GLU A 105 -12.46 1.74 -9.47
N LEU A 106 -11.36 1.02 -9.26
CA LEU A 106 -10.26 0.97 -10.23
C LEU A 106 -10.62 0.15 -11.47
N ASP A 107 -11.39 -0.92 -11.31
CA ASP A 107 -11.93 -1.71 -12.42
C ASP A 107 -12.90 -0.86 -13.27
N ALA A 108 -13.73 -0.02 -12.64
CA ALA A 108 -14.60 0.93 -13.34
C ALA A 108 -13.79 1.99 -14.14
N ARG A 109 -12.59 2.32 -13.67
CA ARG A 109 -11.62 3.20 -14.36
C ARG A 109 -10.76 2.46 -15.40
N LYS A 110 -11.01 1.16 -15.61
CA LYS A 110 -10.24 0.28 -16.50
C LYS A 110 -8.75 0.21 -16.14
N PHE A 111 -8.43 0.30 -14.84
CA PHE A 111 -7.08 0.07 -14.35
C PHE A 111 -6.68 -1.40 -14.60
N ASP A 112 -5.53 -1.63 -15.22
CA ASP A 112 -5.11 -2.98 -15.57
C ASP A 112 -4.25 -3.61 -14.47
N TRP A 113 -4.88 -4.41 -13.62
CA TRP A 113 -4.19 -5.12 -12.53
C TRP A 113 -3.15 -6.13 -13.01
N THR A 114 -3.29 -6.70 -14.21
CA THR A 114 -2.33 -7.69 -14.74
C THR A 114 -0.98 -7.03 -15.03
N ALA A 115 -1.02 -5.81 -15.57
CA ALA A 115 0.15 -4.98 -15.87
C ALA A 115 0.61 -4.09 -14.69
N ALA A 116 -0.11 -4.13 -13.56
CA ALA A 116 0.19 -3.29 -12.41
C ALA A 116 1.54 -3.65 -11.77
N ARG A 117 2.29 -2.61 -11.41
CA ARG A 117 3.60 -2.66 -10.77
C ARG A 117 3.68 -1.67 -9.61
N LEU A 118 4.26 -2.09 -8.50
CA LEU A 118 4.57 -1.22 -7.37
C LEU A 118 5.87 -0.46 -7.69
N VAL A 119 5.77 0.84 -7.92
CA VAL A 119 6.89 1.68 -8.36
C VAL A 119 7.49 2.53 -7.23
N GLY A 120 6.81 2.60 -6.08
CA GLY A 120 7.33 3.32 -4.93
C GLY A 120 6.56 3.03 -3.65
N VAL A 121 7.26 3.12 -2.52
CA VAL A 121 6.67 3.03 -1.19
C VAL A 121 7.18 4.19 -0.35
N SER A 122 6.26 4.93 0.26
CA SER A 122 6.61 6.00 1.19
C SER A 122 5.79 5.88 2.47
N VAL A 123 6.27 6.53 3.53
CA VAL A 123 5.57 6.56 4.82
C VAL A 123 5.39 7.96 5.33
N LYS A 124 4.33 8.13 6.11
CA LYS A 124 4.08 9.32 6.92
C LYS A 124 3.92 8.89 8.36
N ARG A 125 4.71 9.48 9.25
CA ARG A 125 4.55 9.25 10.69
C ARG A 125 3.25 9.93 11.14
N VAL A 126 2.38 9.19 11.82
CA VAL A 126 1.14 9.75 12.36
C VAL A 126 1.48 10.61 13.57
N GLY A 127 0.96 11.84 13.62
CA GLY A 127 1.19 12.81 14.71
C GLY A 127 2.46 13.66 14.61
N LEU A 128 3.33 13.43 13.61
CA LEU A 128 4.48 14.29 13.29
C LEU A 128 4.31 14.91 11.89
N SER A 129 5.29 15.73 11.46
CA SER A 129 5.34 16.41 10.16
C SER A 129 4.62 15.66 9.02
N ARG A 130 3.84 16.38 8.21
CA ARG A 130 3.08 15.81 7.09
C ARG A 130 3.95 15.31 5.92
N LYS A 131 5.28 15.43 6.00
CA LYS A 131 6.18 15.06 4.91
C LYS A 131 6.26 13.54 4.77
N ARG A 132 6.03 13.05 3.54
CA ARG A 132 6.33 11.66 3.18
C ARG A 132 7.84 11.46 3.10
N VAL A 133 8.30 10.36 3.65
CA VAL A 133 9.69 9.91 3.54
C VAL A 133 9.72 8.54 2.90
N GLU A 134 10.85 8.17 2.33
CA GLU A 134 11.05 6.83 1.76
C GLU A 134 10.80 5.74 2.81
N TYR A 135 10.20 4.63 2.39
CA TYR A 135 9.98 3.49 3.26
C TYR A 135 11.29 2.77 3.56
N ASP A 136 11.52 2.51 4.84
CA ASP A 136 12.62 1.69 5.33
C ASP A 136 12.04 0.47 6.05
N ALA A 137 12.29 -0.72 5.51
CA ALA A 137 11.81 -1.99 6.07
C ALA A 137 12.40 -2.30 7.46
N SER A 138 13.57 -1.75 7.77
CA SER A 138 14.23 -1.91 9.08
C SER A 138 13.69 -0.96 10.14
N SER A 139 12.94 0.07 9.73
CA SER A 139 12.33 1.01 10.64
C SER A 139 11.34 0.33 11.58
N THR A 140 11.42 0.70 12.86
CA THR A 140 10.53 0.24 13.93
C THR A 140 9.56 1.32 14.40
N TYR A 141 9.31 2.36 13.58
CA TYR A 141 8.34 3.42 13.96
C TYR A 141 7.01 2.80 14.38
N PRO A 142 6.46 3.16 15.56
CA PRO A 142 5.35 2.42 16.15
C PRO A 142 4.05 2.55 15.35
N HIS A 143 3.82 3.72 14.74
CA HIS A 143 2.59 4.02 13.99
C HIS A 143 2.91 4.90 12.78
N VAL A 144 2.53 4.45 11.60
CA VAL A 144 2.73 5.14 10.32
C VAL A 144 1.55 4.89 9.39
N ASP A 145 1.37 5.79 8.44
CA ASP A 145 0.63 5.51 7.21
C ASP A 145 1.63 5.10 6.13
N ILE A 146 1.30 4.06 5.36
CA ILE A 146 2.13 3.60 4.24
C ILE A 146 1.41 3.93 2.93
N TYR A 147 2.14 4.43 1.94
CA TYR A 147 1.60 4.83 0.65
C TYR A 147 2.29 4.00 -0.45
N LEU A 148 1.48 3.32 -1.25
CA LEU A 148 1.90 2.48 -2.37
C LEU A 148 1.64 3.26 -3.66
N ALA A 149 2.70 3.63 -4.37
CA ALA A 149 2.60 4.17 -5.72
C ALA A 149 2.57 3.02 -6.71
N ILE A 150 1.45 2.85 -7.43
CA ILE A 150 1.22 1.74 -8.34
C ILE A 150 0.98 2.29 -9.74
N GLU A 151 1.69 1.75 -10.72
CA GLU A 151 1.52 2.12 -12.12
C GLU A 151 0.98 0.94 -12.94
N SER A 152 0.12 1.26 -13.90
CA SER A 152 -0.34 0.32 -14.93
C SER A 152 -0.69 1.04 -16.23
N LYS A 153 -0.05 0.64 -17.33
CA LYS A 153 -0.33 1.14 -18.70
C LYS A 153 -0.50 2.67 -18.80
N GLY A 154 0.40 3.42 -18.17
CA GLY A 154 0.38 4.89 -18.18
C GLY A 154 -0.61 5.54 -17.22
N GLN A 155 -1.32 4.77 -16.40
CA GLN A 155 -2.06 5.25 -15.23
C GLN A 155 -1.21 5.07 -13.98
N SER A 156 -1.24 6.05 -13.09
CA SER A 156 -0.61 5.99 -11.77
C SER A 156 -1.66 6.25 -10.70
N ILE A 157 -1.61 5.46 -9.62
CA ILE A 157 -2.49 5.59 -8.46
C ILE A 157 -1.66 5.52 -7.19
N VAL A 158 -2.17 6.16 -6.13
CA VAL A 158 -1.60 6.03 -4.79
C VAL A 158 -2.62 5.34 -3.88
N VAL A 159 -2.22 4.22 -3.30
CA VAL A 159 -3.02 3.49 -2.32
C VAL A 159 -2.38 3.66 -0.94
N LYS A 160 -3.12 4.27 -0.03
CA LYS A 160 -2.76 4.37 1.38
C LYS A 160 -3.17 3.08 2.11
N LEU A 161 -2.23 2.49 2.83
CA LEU A 161 -2.48 1.54 3.91
C LEU A 161 -2.65 2.34 5.21
N ASP A 162 -3.89 2.41 5.66
CA ASP A 162 -4.35 3.30 6.72
C ASP A 162 -4.12 2.67 8.10
N ASP A 163 -3.50 3.43 9.01
CA ASP A 163 -3.18 3.00 10.37
C ASP A 163 -2.33 1.71 10.43
N CYS A 164 -1.05 1.82 10.06
CA CYS A 164 -0.10 0.71 10.14
C CYS A 164 0.74 0.77 11.44
N PHE A 165 0.79 -0.33 12.18
CA PHE A 165 1.52 -0.43 13.45
C PHE A 165 2.70 -1.40 13.37
N TYR A 166 3.78 -1.11 14.09
CA TYR A 166 4.88 -2.05 14.30
C TYR A 166 4.69 -2.79 15.63
N VAL A 167 4.29 -4.06 15.57
CA VAL A 167 3.96 -4.91 16.72
C VAL A 167 4.60 -6.28 16.53
N ASN A 168 5.17 -6.84 17.61
CA ASN A 168 5.79 -8.18 17.59
C ASN A 168 6.83 -8.39 16.48
N GLY A 169 7.63 -7.36 16.16
CA GLY A 169 8.67 -7.43 15.13
C GLY A 169 8.17 -7.26 13.69
N HIS A 170 6.86 -7.07 13.49
CA HIS A 170 6.25 -6.98 12.17
C HIS A 170 5.36 -5.74 12.03
N ARG A 171 5.25 -5.25 10.79
CA ARG A 171 4.29 -4.20 10.43
C ARG A 171 2.93 -4.84 10.14
N ARG A 172 1.86 -4.32 10.75
CA ARG A 172 0.47 -4.81 10.62
C ARG A 172 -0.48 -3.66 10.29
N LEU A 173 -1.57 -3.98 9.58
CA LEU A 173 -2.61 -3.04 9.18
C LEU A 173 -3.76 -3.03 10.21
N ALA A 174 -4.18 -1.86 10.71
CA ALA A 174 -5.27 -1.78 11.69
C ALA A 174 -6.61 -1.29 11.12
N ASP A 175 -6.63 -0.66 9.94
CA ASP A 175 -7.88 -0.16 9.34
C ASP A 175 -8.12 -0.77 7.94
N GLY A 176 -7.41 -0.31 6.91
CA GLY A 176 -7.67 -0.78 5.56
C GLY A 176 -6.95 -0.02 4.46
N PHE A 177 -7.49 -0.09 3.25
CA PHE A 177 -6.96 0.53 2.04
C PHE A 177 -7.74 1.80 1.72
N VAL A 178 -7.07 2.86 1.30
CA VAL A 178 -7.72 4.09 0.86
C VAL A 178 -7.04 4.56 -0.41
N MET A 179 -7.80 4.80 -1.47
CA MET A 179 -7.24 5.50 -2.62
C MET A 179 -7.03 6.95 -2.23
N GLU A 180 -5.81 7.44 -2.44
CA GLU A 180 -5.54 8.85 -2.30
C GLU A 180 -5.66 9.46 -3.69
N ASN A 181 -6.62 10.35 -3.86
CA ASN A 181 -6.63 11.20 -5.03
C ASN A 181 -5.41 12.13 -4.89
N ASP A 182 -4.58 12.19 -5.94
CA ASP A 182 -3.44 13.10 -6.01
C ASP A 182 -3.94 14.53 -5.65
N PRO A 183 -3.29 15.25 -4.72
CA PRO A 183 -3.73 16.58 -4.31
C PRO A 183 -3.71 17.62 -5.43
#